data_AF-A0A9W6LCE8-F1
#
_entry.id   AF-A0A9W6LCE8-F1
#
_cell.length_a   1.000
_cell.length_b   1.000
_cell.length_c   1.000
_cell.angle_alpha   90.00
_cell.angle_beta   90.00
_cell.angle_gamma   90.00
#
_symmetry.space_group_name_H-M   'P 1'
#
loop_
_entity.id
_entity.type
_entity.pdbx_description
1 polymer ?
#
loop_
_entity_poly.entity_id
_entity_poly.type
_entity_poly.pdbx_seq_one_letter_code
_entity_poly.pdbx_strand_id
1 'polypeptide(L)'
;MNIVFALVLGMLAAAALVTVARVLRGPGTLDRVAALDVFVVLIVAASAVYIAIYRDGSTIPLMAAVALVGFVGSVTAARLVERWERHR
;
A
#
# COMPACT_ATOMS: atom_id res chain seq x y z
N MET A 1 -15.99 18.78 -8.94
CA MET A 1 -14.76 18.18 -8.36
C MET A 1 -15.03 17.36 -7.10
N ASN A 2 -15.81 17.84 -6.13
CA ASN A 2 -15.97 17.15 -4.83
C ASN A 2 -16.55 15.72 -4.91
N ILE A 3 -17.49 15.48 -5.82
CA ILE A 3 -18.09 14.15 -6.03
C ILE A 3 -17.03 13.14 -6.50
N VAL A 4 -16.11 13.55 -7.38
CA VAL A 4 -15.03 12.68 -7.87
C VAL A 4 -14.12 12.28 -6.71
N PHE A 5 -13.74 13.22 -5.85
CA PHE A 5 -12.90 12.91 -4.68
C PHE A 5 -13.62 11.98 -3.70
N ALA A 6 -14.91 12.18 -3.45
CA ALA A 6 -15.70 11.31 -2.60
C ALA A 6 -15.77 9.87 -3.15
N LEU A 7 -15.98 9.71 -4.46
CA LEU A 7 -15.98 8.39 -5.11
C LEU A 7 -14.61 7.71 -5.02
N VAL A 8 -13.53 8.44 -5.32
CA VAL A 8 -12.16 7.88 -5.24
C VAL A 8 -11.81 7.47 -3.81
N LEU A 9 -12.09 8.32 -2.81
CA LEU A 9 -11.88 7.97 -1.41
C LEU A 9 -12.74 6.78 -0.98
N GLY A 10 -13.99 6.70 -1.43
CA GLY A 10 -14.85 5.54 -1.19
C GLY A 10 -14.28 4.24 -1.76
N MET A 11 -13.78 4.27 -3.00
CA MET A 11 -13.15 3.12 -3.64
C MET A 11 -11.84 2.73 -2.94
N LEU A 12 -11.01 3.70 -2.53
CA LEU A 12 -9.79 3.45 -1.77
C LEU A 12 -10.08 2.83 -0.40
N ALA A 13 -11.11 3.31 0.29
CA ALA A 13 -11.54 2.76 1.58
C ALA A 13 -12.05 1.32 1.42
N ALA A 14 -12.85 1.04 0.38
CA ALA A 14 -13.30 -0.31 0.08
C ALA A 14 -12.13 -1.26 -0.25
N ALA A 15 -11.18 -0.79 -1.07
CA ALA A 15 -9.96 -1.53 -1.36
C ALA A 15 -9.16 -1.80 -0.07
N ALA A 16 -9.00 -0.80 0.81
CA ALA A 16 -8.27 -0.94 2.06
C ALA A 16 -8.90 -2.01 2.98
N LEU A 17 -10.23 -2.04 3.08
CA LEU A 17 -10.95 -3.08 3.82
C LEU A 17 -10.67 -4.49 3.27
N VAL A 18 -10.72 -4.65 1.94
CA VAL A 18 -10.41 -5.93 1.29
C VAL A 18 -8.96 -6.34 1.54
N THR A 19 -8.02 -5.40 1.45
CA THR A 19 -6.60 -5.67 1.69
C THR A 19 -6.34 -6.08 3.13
N VAL A 20 -6.95 -5.40 4.11
CA VAL A 20 -6.86 -5.79 5.53
C VAL A 20 -7.45 -7.19 5.74
N ALA A 21 -8.59 -7.50 5.12
CA ALA A 21 -9.17 -8.84 5.19
C ALA A 21 -8.22 -9.90 4.62
N ARG A 22 -7.45 -9.58 3.57
CA ARG A 22 -6.42 -10.46 2.99
C ARG A 22 -5.21 -10.62 3.91
N VAL A 23 -4.72 -9.55 4.54
CA VAL A 23 -3.62 -9.62 5.54
C VAL A 23 -3.97 -10.60 6.66
N LEU A 24 -5.23 -10.60 7.13
CA LEU A 24 -5.68 -11.47 8.20
C LEU A 24 -5.90 -12.94 7.76
N ARG A 25 -6.42 -13.16 6.55
CA ARG A 25 -6.78 -14.50 6.04
C ARG A 25 -5.71 -15.17 5.19
N GLY A 26 -4.62 -14.45 4.85
CA GLY A 26 -3.59 -14.94 3.95
C GLY A 26 -2.98 -16.28 4.42
N PRO A 27 -2.95 -17.31 3.56
CA PRO A 27 -2.50 -18.67 3.91
C PRO A 27 -0.98 -18.75 4.11
N GLY A 28 -0.21 -17.84 3.48
CA GLY A 28 1.25 -17.78 3.58
C GLY A 28 1.75 -16.44 4.13
N THR A 29 2.89 -16.45 4.80
CA THR A 29 3.57 -15.23 5.28
C THR A 29 3.89 -14.25 4.15
N LEU A 30 4.27 -14.77 2.97
CA LEU A 30 4.53 -13.93 1.79
C LEU A 30 3.26 -13.21 1.29
N ASP A 31 2.11 -13.89 1.26
CA ASP A 31 0.83 -13.27 0.85
C ASP A 31 0.40 -12.18 1.82
N ARG A 32 0.66 -12.36 3.12
CA ARG A 32 0.41 -11.33 4.14
C ARG A 32 1.32 -10.12 3.97
N VAL A 33 2.60 -10.33 3.68
CA VAL A 33 3.56 -9.24 3.45
C VAL A 33 3.21 -8.46 2.17
N ALA A 34 2.87 -9.16 1.09
CA ALA A 34 2.41 -8.53 -0.14
C ALA A 34 1.12 -7.75 0.08
N ALA A 35 0.16 -8.29 0.84
CA ALA A 35 -1.06 -7.57 1.19
C ALA A 35 -0.78 -6.32 2.05
N LEU A 36 0.19 -6.38 2.96
CA LEU A 36 0.61 -5.21 3.75
C LEU A 36 1.24 -4.12 2.85
N ASP A 37 2.05 -4.51 1.87
CA ASP A 37 2.63 -3.57 0.89
C ASP A 37 1.54 -2.87 0.07
N VAL A 38 0.55 -3.61 -0.43
CA VAL A 38 -0.62 -3.05 -1.11
C VAL A 38 -1.39 -2.09 -0.20
N PHE A 39 -1.49 -2.37 1.10
CA PHE A 39 -2.15 -1.47 2.04
C PHE A 39 -1.39 -0.14 2.19
N VAL A 40 -0.06 -0.17 2.24
CA VAL A 40 0.77 1.05 2.24
C VAL A 40 0.55 1.86 0.95
N VAL A 41 0.50 1.20 -0.20
CA VAL A 41 0.21 1.87 -1.49
C VAL A 41 -1.17 2.54 -1.48
N LEU A 42 -2.18 1.93 -0.87
CA LEU A 42 -3.51 2.54 -0.74
C LEU A 42 -3.49 3.80 0.15
N ILE A 43 -2.69 3.82 1.21
CA ILE A 43 -2.50 5.01 2.05
C ILE A 43 -1.85 6.13 1.22
N VAL A 44 -0.79 5.80 0.48
CA VAL A 44 -0.11 6.75 -0.43
C VAL A 44 -1.09 7.33 -1.46
N ALA A 45 -1.95 6.50 -2.05
CA ALA A 45 -2.97 6.95 -2.99
C ALA A 45 -4.01 7.88 -2.33
N ALA A 46 -4.45 7.57 -1.10
CA ALA A 46 -5.37 8.42 -0.35
C ALA A 46 -4.73 9.78 0.01
N SER A 47 -3.45 9.78 0.38
CA SER A 47 -2.67 11.01 0.60
C SER A 47 -2.53 11.85 -0.68
N ALA A 48 -2.39 11.22 -1.85
CA ALA A 48 -2.37 11.94 -3.13
C ALA A 48 -3.71 12.67 -3.39
N VAL A 49 -4.83 12.03 -3.07
CA VAL A 49 -6.16 12.67 -3.16
C VAL A 49 -6.27 13.84 -2.19
N TYR A 50 -5.73 13.73 -0.98
CA TYR A 50 -5.65 14.83 -0.02
C TYR A 50 -4.89 16.02 -0.61
N ILE A 51 -3.69 15.79 -1.17
CA ILE A 51 -2.90 16.84 -1.83
C ILE A 51 -3.70 17.51 -2.96
N ALA A 52 -4.42 16.72 -3.76
CA ALA A 52 -5.26 17.25 -4.84
C ALA A 52 -6.42 18.13 -4.35
N ILE A 53 -6.98 17.84 -3.17
CA ILE A 53 -8.05 18.63 -2.54
C ILE A 53 -7.50 19.95 -1.99
N TYR A 54 -6.43 19.90 -1.20
CA TYR A 54 -5.88 21.08 -0.51
C TYR A 54 -4.95 21.92 -1.38
N ARG A 55 -4.51 21.38 -2.51
CA ARG A 55 -3.56 22.01 -3.47
C ARG A 55 -2.23 22.41 -2.82
N ASP A 56 -1.88 21.75 -1.72
CA ASP A 56 -0.60 21.88 -1.03
C ASP A 56 0.24 20.61 -1.26
N GLY A 57 1.37 20.77 -1.93
CA GLY A 57 2.30 19.71 -2.29
C GLY A 57 3.43 19.48 -1.29
N SER A 58 3.40 20.14 -0.13
CA SER A 58 4.45 20.05 0.91
C SER A 58 4.76 18.61 1.35
N THR A 59 3.78 17.72 1.29
CA THR A 59 3.89 16.30 1.70
C THR A 59 4.27 15.33 0.58
N ILE A 60 4.40 15.79 -0.67
CA ILE A 60 4.78 14.94 -1.82
C ILE A 60 6.11 14.19 -1.59
N PRO A 61 7.20 14.83 -1.09
CA PRO A 61 8.47 14.13 -0.88
C PRO A 61 8.37 13.04 0.18
N LEU A 62 7.61 13.28 1.25
CA LEU A 62 7.36 12.30 2.31
C LEU A 62 6.59 11.08 1.76
N MET A 63 5.57 11.35 0.94
CA MET A 63 4.76 10.31 0.31
C MET A 63 5.61 9.42 -0.62
N ALA A 64 6.51 10.04 -1.40
CA ALA A 64 7.45 9.33 -2.25
C ALA A 64 8.41 8.45 -1.44
N ALA A 65 8.93 8.96 -0.31
CA ALA A 65 9.77 8.17 0.59
C ALA A 65 9.03 6.94 1.15
N VAL A 66 7.79 7.11 1.61
CA VAL A 66 6.95 6.00 2.11
C VAL A 66 6.70 4.95 1.03
N ALA A 67 6.39 5.38 -0.20
CA ALA A 67 6.20 4.46 -1.32
C ALA A 67 7.46 3.64 -1.64
N LEU A 68 8.63 4.29 -1.62
CA LEU A 68 9.91 3.61 -1.82
C LEU A 68 10.21 2.60 -0.70
N VAL A 69 9.95 2.97 0.56
CA VAL A 69 10.15 2.08 1.71
C VAL A 69 9.24 0.85 1.63
N GLY A 70 7.96 1.02 1.28
CA GLY A 70 7.03 -0.09 1.06
C GLY A 70 7.55 -1.06 -0.02
N PHE A 71 7.91 -0.51 -1.18
CA PHE A 71 8.45 -1.28 -2.29
C PHE A 71 9.73 -2.07 -1.93
N VAL A 72 10.69 -1.41 -1.27
CA VAL A 72 11.93 -2.07 -0.83
C VAL A 72 11.65 -3.17 0.20
N GLY A 73 10.70 -2.96 1.12
CA GLY A 73 10.25 -3.96 2.08
C GLY A 73 9.70 -5.21 1.39
N SER A 74 8.85 -5.03 0.38
CA SER A 74 8.25 -6.10 -0.43
C SER A 74 9.31 -6.92 -1.19
N VAL A 75 10.24 -6.24 -1.88
CA VAL A 75 11.35 -6.90 -2.59
C VAL A 75 12.25 -7.69 -1.63
N THR A 76 12.53 -7.14 -0.45
CA THR A 76 13.37 -7.80 0.56
C THR A 76 12.70 -9.06 1.08
N ALA A 77 11.39 -9.01 1.35
CA ALA A 77 10.62 -10.17 1.78
C ALA A 77 10.57 -11.27 0.71
N ALA A 78 10.38 -10.91 -0.56
CA ALA A 78 10.41 -11.86 -1.67
C ALA A 78 11.76 -12.57 -1.79
N ARG A 79 12.87 -11.82 -1.74
CA ARG A 79 14.24 -12.39 -1.77
C ARG A 79 14.54 -13.27 -0.56
N LEU A 80 13.99 -12.92 0.61
CA LEU A 80 14.15 -13.73 1.80
C LEU A 80 13.49 -15.09 1.61
N VAL A 81 12.26 -15.13 1.13
CA VAL A 81 11.53 -16.39 0.84
C VAL A 81 12.27 -17.25 -0.18
N GLU A 82 12.79 -16.66 -1.26
CA GLU A 82 13.61 -17.36 -2.26
C GLU A 82 14.86 -18.02 -1.64
N ARG A 83 15.52 -17.36 -0.69
CA ARG A 83 16.67 -17.94 0.03
C ARG A 83 16.28 -19.15 0.88
N TRP A 84 15.10 -19.14 1.49
CA TRP A 84 14.63 -20.27 2.31
C TRP A 84 14.29 -21.50 1.47
N GLU A 85 13.74 -21.32 0.26
CA GLU A 85 13.47 -22.44 -0.66
C GLU A 85 14.74 -23.10 -1.17
N ARG A 86 15.85 -22.36 -1.34
CA ARG A 86 17.12 -22.92 -1.82
C ARG A 86 17.81 -23.86 -0.82
N HIS A 87 17.40 -23.86 0.44
CA HIS A 87 17.95 -24.72 1.49
C HIS A 87 17.06 -25.93 1.84
N ARG A 88 15.95 -26.12 1.14
CA ARG A 88 15.06 -27.27 1.26
C ARG A 88 15.15 -28.16 0.03
#